data_AF-A0A8B6HLS7-F1
#
_entry.id   AF-A0A8B6HLS7-F1
#
_cell.length_a   1.000
_cell.length_b   1.000
_cell.length_c   1.000
_cell.angle_alpha   90.00
_cell.angle_beta   90.00
_cell.angle_gamma   90.00
#
_symmetry.space_group_name_H-M   'P 1'
#
loop_
_entity.id
_entity.type
_entity.pdbx_description
1 polymer ?
#
loop_
_entity_poly.entity_id
_entity_poly.type
_entity_poly.pdbx_seq_one_letter_code
_entity_poly.pdbx_strand_id
1 'polypeptide(L)'
;MFKDMDGVLQKCNDSITDDNRMGSDPLIMLLQEKHHTTDETDIKNLYENPQVWRYRARLTVDHLSQMLNSREETCKMLQLFLKDEHHLRVLRLIPNVIRLQKMLTKTFGRKLDRTEGAVLTIDKIKQQMDHGGTLNEFKEYLDSYTEAWEAVRQSLETYSCCANGGILRVGKSHCRKPIDDKTPVCYLLPTYKDTGLCAYLTLRFLLEKQNAFLDDYCRHKQIPYRSLPRVHVKDISVAHLISFHPDKDLLPMILANCNYSFEVGHGTKIDYNFVNLERQLMDRFLFSKSVIIGLNEIDVFTYRAENTNGAVLDALSKRIVQEKIPHVLQGQIELELRKIPFSDLCESLDILDVAISFLKSVGTEKPQTLLYNFMTKVLKMEKSFPSQKAQQSIMCCHAMSWWMKLALERATSLMKYNQEPFEGIADNFTKPLTEKQKSFLEKTFSALPLDAISSLVELMFEFIVLKIDIQIDLEDDSYCNISDKSLCDYLKEFPDSLPYNESSVVDISLLKVIDSLTTDQNEDNQITIGHSVNFWTFINNMLITKHHQRN
;
A
#
# COMPACT_ATOMS: atom_id res chain seq x y z
N MET A 1 -21.57 13.22 -38.47
CA MET A 1 -22.44 12.35 -39.31
C MET A 1 -23.93 12.41 -38.93
N PHE A 2 -24.34 13.17 -37.90
CA PHE A 2 -25.74 13.22 -37.40
C PHE A 2 -26.55 14.48 -37.77
N LYS A 3 -26.13 15.28 -38.77
CA LYS A 3 -26.67 16.63 -39.00
C LYS A 3 -28.12 16.72 -39.53
N ASP A 4 -28.83 15.61 -39.74
CA ASP A 4 -30.22 15.60 -40.24
C ASP A 4 -31.04 14.39 -39.75
N MET A 5 -30.70 13.84 -38.58
CA MET A 5 -31.35 12.62 -38.08
C MET A 5 -32.81 12.87 -37.68
N ASP A 6 -33.14 14.06 -37.17
CA ASP A 6 -34.50 14.41 -36.77
C ASP A 6 -35.46 14.43 -37.96
N GLY A 7 -35.02 14.95 -39.10
CA GLY A 7 -35.80 14.94 -40.34
C GLY A 7 -35.98 13.54 -40.92
N VAL A 8 -34.98 12.66 -40.77
CA VAL A 8 -35.08 11.26 -41.17
C VAL A 8 -36.01 10.49 -40.23
N LEU A 9 -35.92 10.70 -38.92
CA LEU A 9 -36.81 10.10 -37.93
C LEU A 9 -38.27 10.48 -38.17
N GLN A 10 -38.54 11.75 -38.49
CA GLN A 10 -39.88 12.20 -38.83
C GLN A 10 -40.41 11.51 -40.10
N LYS A 11 -39.60 11.43 -41.17
CA LYS A 11 -39.98 10.71 -42.41
C LYS A 11 -40.19 9.21 -42.20
N CYS A 12 -39.38 8.58 -41.36
CA CYS A 12 -39.55 7.17 -41.00
C CYS A 12 -40.83 6.96 -40.19
N ASN A 13 -41.12 7.84 -39.23
CA ASN A 13 -42.37 7.80 -38.47
C ASN A 13 -43.58 8.00 -39.38
N ASP A 14 -43.52 8.94 -40.34
CA ASP A 14 -44.57 9.14 -41.34
C ASP A 14 -44.73 7.91 -42.25
N SER A 15 -43.64 7.25 -42.62
CA SER A 15 -43.71 6.01 -43.42
C SER A 15 -44.33 4.84 -42.65
N ILE A 16 -44.15 4.80 -41.33
CA ILE A 16 -44.74 3.77 -40.44
C ILE A 16 -46.23 4.04 -40.21
N THR A 17 -46.62 5.32 -40.08
CA THR A 17 -48.04 5.70 -39.94
C THR A 17 -48.83 5.43 -41.21
N ASP A 18 -48.19 5.60 -42.37
CA ASP A 18 -48.85 5.44 -43.68
C ASP A 18 -48.91 3.97 -44.13
N ASP A 19 -48.28 3.04 -43.39
CA ASP A 19 -48.40 1.61 -43.63
C ASP A 19 -49.75 1.09 -43.10
N ASN A 20 -50.66 0.76 -44.02
CA ASN A 20 -52.01 0.26 -43.73
C ASN A 20 -52.05 -0.96 -42.79
N ARG A 21 -50.96 -1.73 -42.65
CA ARG A 21 -50.87 -2.91 -41.77
C ARG A 21 -50.67 -2.55 -40.29
N MET A 22 -50.07 -1.39 -40.00
CA MET A 22 -49.64 -0.97 -38.67
C MET A 22 -50.26 0.37 -38.26
N GLY A 23 -50.46 1.29 -39.21
CA GLY A 23 -51.04 2.62 -38.97
C GLY A 23 -52.51 2.63 -38.54
N SER A 24 -53.23 1.51 -38.75
CA SER A 24 -54.61 1.32 -38.29
C SER A 24 -54.72 0.89 -36.82
N ASP A 25 -53.59 0.55 -36.18
CA ASP A 25 -53.57 0.12 -34.78
C ASP A 25 -53.77 1.32 -33.84
N PRO A 26 -54.79 1.31 -32.96
CA PRO A 26 -55.05 2.39 -32.00
C PRO A 26 -53.85 2.73 -31.11
N LEU A 27 -52.99 1.76 -30.78
CA LEU A 27 -51.80 1.98 -29.95
C LEU A 27 -50.71 2.74 -30.71
N ILE A 28 -50.53 2.44 -32.00
CA ILE A 28 -49.52 3.09 -32.84
C ILE A 28 -49.93 4.53 -33.15
N MET A 29 -51.22 4.77 -33.40
CA MET A 29 -51.78 6.12 -33.53
C MET A 29 -51.59 6.96 -32.26
N LEU A 30 -51.73 6.35 -31.08
CA LEU A 30 -51.53 7.00 -29.79
C LEU A 30 -50.05 7.30 -29.50
N LEU A 31 -49.15 6.37 -29.83
CA LEU A 31 -47.70 6.54 -29.67
C LEU A 31 -47.09 7.56 -30.63
N GLN A 32 -47.63 7.68 -31.85
CA GLN A 32 -47.16 8.62 -32.88
C GLN A 32 -47.89 9.97 -32.85
N GLU A 33 -48.74 10.18 -31.84
CA GLU A 33 -49.38 11.46 -31.52
C GLU A 33 -50.25 12.03 -32.67
N LYS A 34 -50.75 11.18 -33.58
CA LYS A 34 -51.63 11.54 -34.71
C LYS A 34 -53.12 11.43 -34.35
N HIS A 35 -53.53 12.02 -33.22
CA HIS A 35 -54.96 12.18 -32.89
C HIS A 35 -55.51 13.49 -33.47
N HIS A 36 -56.55 13.41 -34.30
CA HIS A 36 -57.31 14.55 -34.78
C HIS A 36 -58.25 15.06 -33.67
N THR A 37 -57.83 16.04 -32.87
CA THR A 37 -58.78 16.82 -32.06
C THR A 37 -59.33 17.94 -32.92
N THR A 38 -60.59 17.84 -33.33
CA THR A 38 -61.27 18.82 -34.20
C THR A 38 -62.01 19.91 -33.42
N ASP A 39 -62.07 19.82 -32.09
CA ASP A 39 -62.96 20.69 -31.30
C ASP A 39 -62.19 21.78 -30.56
N GLU A 40 -62.73 23.01 -30.61
CA GLU A 40 -62.28 24.18 -29.87
C GLU A 40 -62.22 23.86 -28.37
N THR A 41 -61.00 23.81 -27.84
CA THR A 41 -60.76 23.46 -26.44
C THR A 41 -61.14 24.62 -25.51
N ASP A 42 -62.18 24.43 -24.70
CA ASP A 42 -62.52 25.32 -23.59
C ASP A 42 -61.47 25.20 -22.47
N ILE A 43 -61.06 26.33 -21.86
CA ILE A 43 -59.95 26.39 -20.87
C ILE A 43 -60.27 25.54 -19.61
N LYS A 44 -61.54 25.21 -19.40
CA LYS A 44 -61.99 24.38 -18.27
C LYS A 44 -61.73 22.88 -18.44
N ASN A 45 -61.48 22.40 -19.66
CA ASN A 45 -61.34 20.96 -19.97
C ASN A 45 -59.94 20.58 -20.49
N LEU A 46 -58.89 21.31 -20.09
CA LEU A 46 -57.52 21.02 -20.55
C LEU A 46 -57.03 19.58 -20.31
N TYR A 47 -57.54 18.90 -19.27
CA TYR A 47 -57.17 17.51 -18.97
C TYR A 47 -57.68 16.51 -20.00
N GLU A 48 -58.68 16.87 -20.80
CA GLU A 48 -59.22 16.05 -21.90
C GLU A 48 -58.38 16.17 -23.18
N ASN A 49 -57.43 17.12 -23.22
CA ASN A 49 -56.58 17.34 -24.39
C ASN A 49 -55.38 16.37 -24.38
N PRO A 50 -55.22 15.50 -25.41
CA PRO A 50 -54.09 14.58 -25.51
C PRO A 50 -52.72 15.27 -25.51
N GLN A 51 -52.64 16.53 -25.94
CA GLN A 51 -51.40 17.30 -25.95
C GLN A 51 -50.80 17.54 -24.55
N VAL A 52 -51.65 17.53 -23.51
CA VAL A 52 -51.20 17.70 -22.11
C VAL A 52 -50.50 16.44 -21.58
N TRP A 53 -50.89 15.27 -22.08
CA TRP A 53 -50.39 13.96 -21.65
C TRP A 53 -49.23 13.43 -22.50
N ARG A 54 -48.66 14.26 -23.38
CA ARG A 54 -47.51 13.86 -24.21
C ARG A 54 -46.31 13.50 -23.36
N TYR A 55 -45.67 12.39 -23.74
CA TYR A 55 -44.45 11.96 -23.08
C TYR A 55 -43.34 13.00 -23.29
N ARG A 56 -42.71 13.42 -22.19
CA ARG A 56 -41.54 14.29 -22.22
C ARG A 56 -40.31 13.48 -21.85
N ALA A 57 -39.26 13.61 -22.65
CA ALA A 57 -37.99 12.94 -22.37
C ALA A 57 -37.49 13.31 -20.97
N ARG A 58 -37.07 12.30 -20.20
CA ARG A 58 -36.46 12.51 -18.88
C ARG A 58 -35.13 13.22 -19.07
N LEU A 59 -34.96 14.37 -18.42
CA LEU A 59 -33.73 15.15 -18.50
C LEU A 59 -32.63 14.44 -17.69
N THR A 60 -31.63 13.92 -18.38
CA THR A 60 -30.45 13.26 -17.80
C THR A 60 -29.17 14.03 -18.13
N VAL A 61 -28.09 13.74 -17.41
CA VAL A 61 -26.75 14.28 -17.70
C VAL A 61 -26.30 13.89 -19.11
N ASP A 62 -26.64 12.69 -19.57
CA ASP A 62 -26.33 12.21 -20.92
C ASP A 62 -27.05 13.01 -22.01
N HIS A 63 -28.33 13.34 -21.80
CA HIS A 63 -29.09 14.21 -22.71
C HIS A 63 -28.41 15.58 -22.82
N LEU A 64 -27.97 16.15 -21.69
CA LEU A 64 -27.26 17.42 -21.69
C LEU A 64 -25.90 17.35 -22.40
N SER A 65 -25.14 16.27 -22.20
CA SER A 65 -23.88 16.02 -22.90
C SER A 65 -24.06 15.91 -24.42
N GLN A 66 -25.10 15.21 -24.88
CA GLN A 66 -25.43 15.11 -26.31
C GLN A 66 -25.81 16.47 -26.91
N MET A 67 -26.63 17.24 -26.21
CA MET A 67 -27.03 18.58 -26.65
C MET A 67 -25.85 19.55 -26.68
N LEU A 68 -24.92 19.47 -25.74
CA LEU A 68 -23.72 20.31 -25.70
C LEU A 68 -22.72 19.96 -26.82
N ASN A 69 -22.54 18.67 -27.15
CA ASN A 69 -21.66 18.24 -28.24
C ASN A 69 -22.11 18.74 -29.62
N SER A 70 -23.40 19.11 -29.76
CA SER A 70 -23.94 19.71 -30.98
C SER A 70 -23.61 21.21 -31.13
N ARG A 71 -23.16 21.87 -30.06
CA ARG A 71 -22.85 23.31 -30.00
C ARG A 71 -21.40 23.51 -29.55
N GLU A 72 -20.48 23.52 -30.51
CA GLU A 72 -19.04 23.30 -30.27
C GLU A 72 -18.29 24.42 -29.51
N GLU A 73 -18.79 25.65 -29.38
CA GLU A 73 -17.87 26.79 -29.11
C GLU A 73 -18.01 27.57 -27.80
N THR A 74 -19.07 27.43 -26.99
CA THR A 74 -19.34 28.42 -25.92
C THR A 74 -19.06 28.02 -24.48
N CYS A 75 -18.93 26.72 -24.14
CA CYS A 75 -18.82 26.26 -22.73
C CYS A 75 -17.78 25.14 -22.53
N LYS A 76 -16.49 25.51 -22.50
CA LYS A 76 -15.37 24.55 -22.41
C LYS A 76 -15.27 23.86 -21.05
N MET A 77 -15.52 24.57 -19.95
CA MET A 77 -15.45 23.97 -18.61
C MET A 77 -16.60 23.00 -18.36
N LEU A 78 -17.78 23.31 -18.89
CA LEU A 78 -18.91 22.39 -18.81
C LEU A 78 -18.66 21.10 -19.59
N GLN A 79 -18.07 21.18 -20.79
CA GLN A 79 -17.68 20.01 -21.58
C GLN A 79 -16.65 19.14 -20.83
N LEU A 80 -15.61 19.77 -20.27
CA LEU A 80 -14.60 19.05 -19.48
C LEU A 80 -15.22 18.38 -18.24
N PHE A 81 -16.09 19.09 -17.52
CA PHE A 81 -16.78 18.54 -16.35
C PHE A 81 -17.61 17.31 -16.69
N LEU A 82 -18.42 17.37 -17.75
CA LEU A 82 -19.28 16.26 -18.15
C LEU A 82 -18.47 15.04 -18.63
N LYS A 83 -17.32 15.28 -19.28
CA LYS A 83 -16.41 14.22 -19.67
C LYS A 83 -15.81 13.48 -18.48
N ASP A 84 -15.41 14.21 -17.44
CA ASP A 84 -14.78 13.65 -16.23
C ASP A 84 -15.77 13.42 -15.07
N GLU A 85 -17.09 13.63 -15.26
CA GLU A 85 -18.12 13.62 -14.20
C GLU A 85 -18.06 12.35 -13.34
N HIS A 86 -17.92 11.19 -13.98
CA HIS A 86 -17.85 9.88 -13.33
C HIS A 86 -16.65 9.74 -12.38
N HIS A 87 -15.53 10.39 -12.67
CA HIS A 87 -14.38 10.45 -11.77
C HIS A 87 -14.53 11.56 -10.72
N LEU A 88 -15.13 12.71 -11.09
CA LEU A 88 -15.28 13.84 -10.17
C LEU A 88 -16.31 13.55 -9.06
N ARG A 89 -17.38 12.81 -9.36
CA ARG A 89 -18.42 12.47 -8.36
C ARG A 89 -17.91 11.64 -7.20
N VAL A 90 -16.88 10.80 -7.42
CA VAL A 90 -16.31 9.94 -6.37
C VAL A 90 -15.25 10.65 -5.51
N LEU A 91 -14.82 11.86 -5.88
CA LEU A 91 -13.89 12.65 -5.07
C LEU A 91 -14.44 12.92 -3.65
N ARG A 92 -15.76 13.08 -3.51
CA ARG A 92 -16.42 13.25 -2.20
C ARG A 92 -16.18 12.08 -1.23
N LEU A 93 -15.87 10.89 -1.75
CA LEU A 93 -15.68 9.65 -0.99
C LEU A 93 -14.25 9.48 -0.47
N ILE A 94 -13.29 10.27 -0.97
CA ILE A 94 -11.87 10.18 -0.60
C ILE A 94 -11.64 10.22 0.92
N PRO A 95 -12.26 11.13 1.70
CA PRO A 95 -12.04 11.16 3.15
C PRO A 95 -12.45 9.85 3.83
N ASN A 96 -13.52 9.20 3.36
CA ASN A 96 -13.95 7.90 3.86
C ASN A 96 -12.95 6.79 3.49
N VAL A 97 -12.40 6.82 2.27
CA VAL A 97 -11.34 5.90 1.84
C VAL A 97 -10.08 6.06 2.70
N ILE A 98 -9.65 7.29 3.00
CA ILE A 98 -8.49 7.53 3.87
C ILE A 98 -8.77 7.03 5.29
N ARG A 99 -9.99 7.21 5.81
CA ARG A 99 -10.40 6.69 7.13
C ARG A 99 -10.41 5.16 7.15
N LEU A 100 -10.89 4.50 6.08
CA LEU A 100 -10.83 3.05 5.91
C LEU A 100 -9.40 2.55 6.04
N GLN A 101 -8.49 3.13 5.25
CA GLN A 101 -7.08 2.74 5.23
C GLN A 101 -6.42 2.97 6.58
N LYS A 102 -6.66 4.11 7.24
CA LYS A 102 -6.13 4.37 8.59
C LYS A 102 -6.66 3.39 9.62
N MET A 103 -7.94 3.04 9.55
CA MET A 103 -8.54 2.07 10.46
C MET A 103 -7.94 0.67 10.25
N LEU A 104 -7.78 0.23 9.00
CA LEU A 104 -7.14 -1.04 8.69
C LEU A 104 -5.67 -1.07 9.11
N THR A 105 -4.91 0.00 8.87
CA THR A 105 -3.52 0.14 9.31
C THR A 105 -3.40 0.11 10.83
N LYS A 106 -4.32 0.72 11.57
CA LYS A 106 -4.33 0.66 13.04
C LYS A 106 -4.60 -0.75 13.57
N THR A 107 -5.52 -1.48 12.92
CA THR A 107 -5.93 -2.80 13.39
C THR A 107 -4.92 -3.89 13.02
N PHE A 108 -4.40 -3.85 11.78
CA PHE A 108 -3.59 -4.91 11.19
C PHE A 108 -2.13 -4.53 10.94
N GLY A 109 -1.76 -3.25 11.06
CA GLY A 109 -0.41 -2.78 10.79
C GLY A 109 0.61 -3.51 11.66
N ARG A 110 1.66 -4.03 11.03
CA ARG A 110 2.74 -4.83 11.66
C ARG A 110 2.29 -6.15 12.30
N LYS A 111 1.02 -6.52 12.17
CA LYS A 111 0.46 -7.79 12.67
C LYS A 111 0.10 -8.75 11.55
N LEU A 112 -0.20 -8.26 10.36
CA LEU A 112 -0.63 -9.07 9.23
C LEU A 112 0.56 -9.41 8.32
N ASP A 113 0.65 -10.67 7.93
CA ASP A 113 1.54 -11.13 6.87
C ASP A 113 0.88 -11.04 5.48
N ARG A 114 1.68 -11.01 4.41
CA ARG A 114 1.18 -10.88 3.04
C ARG A 114 0.27 -12.05 2.64
N THR A 115 0.67 -13.27 3.01
CA THR A 115 -0.07 -14.51 2.79
C THR A 115 -1.38 -14.54 3.59
N GLU A 116 -1.34 -14.12 4.86
CA GLU A 116 -2.53 -13.98 5.69
C GLU A 116 -3.49 -12.94 5.12
N GLY A 117 -2.99 -11.81 4.62
CA GLY A 117 -3.80 -10.78 3.97
C GLY A 117 -4.45 -11.23 2.66
N ALA A 118 -3.81 -12.16 1.92
CA ALA A 118 -4.37 -12.75 0.71
C ALA A 118 -5.50 -13.75 1.00
N VAL A 119 -5.47 -14.39 2.18
CA VAL A 119 -6.47 -15.37 2.63
C VAL A 119 -7.59 -14.74 3.47
N LEU A 120 -7.29 -13.64 4.16
CA LEU A 120 -8.26 -12.89 4.95
C LEU A 120 -9.19 -12.14 4.00
N THR A 121 -10.48 -12.47 4.06
CA THR A 121 -11.52 -11.83 3.24
C THR A 121 -12.22 -10.71 4.02
N ILE A 122 -12.85 -9.81 3.27
CA ILE A 122 -13.63 -8.70 3.85
C ILE A 122 -14.74 -9.21 4.79
N ASP A 123 -15.39 -10.33 4.47
CA ASP A 123 -16.38 -10.96 5.35
C ASP A 123 -15.83 -11.32 6.73
N LYS A 124 -14.61 -11.86 6.79
CA LYS A 124 -13.99 -12.21 8.08
C LYS A 124 -13.67 -10.96 8.89
N ILE A 125 -13.27 -9.86 8.23
CA ILE A 125 -13.10 -8.56 8.92
C ILE A 125 -14.43 -8.03 9.43
N LYS A 126 -15.50 -8.10 8.63
CA LYS A 126 -16.84 -7.68 9.07
C LYS A 126 -17.24 -8.41 10.35
N GLN A 127 -17.01 -9.73 10.42
CA GLN A 127 -17.27 -10.53 11.61
C GLN A 127 -16.40 -10.09 12.80
N GLN A 128 -15.11 -9.84 12.61
CA GLN A 128 -14.22 -9.34 13.68
C GLN A 128 -14.62 -7.96 14.20
N MET A 129 -15.08 -7.06 13.32
CA MET A 129 -15.49 -5.71 13.67
C MET A 129 -16.88 -5.64 14.31
N ASP A 130 -17.74 -6.65 14.10
CA ASP A 130 -19.04 -6.77 14.75
C ASP A 130 -18.92 -6.86 16.28
N HIS A 131 -17.88 -7.56 16.74
CA HIS A 131 -17.58 -7.69 18.17
C HIS A 131 -17.05 -6.39 18.79
N GLY A 132 -16.57 -5.45 17.97
CA GLY A 132 -15.96 -4.19 18.39
C GLY A 132 -16.85 -2.95 18.27
N GLY A 133 -18.09 -3.09 17.78
CA GLY A 133 -19.04 -1.97 17.65
C GLY A 133 -18.73 -0.96 16.53
N THR A 134 -17.70 -1.18 15.72
CA THR A 134 -17.27 -0.30 14.61
C THR A 134 -17.75 -0.78 13.24
N LEU A 135 -18.57 -1.84 13.19
CA LEU A 135 -19.00 -2.48 11.95
C LEU A 135 -19.75 -1.53 11.00
N ASN A 136 -20.60 -0.64 11.52
CA ASN A 136 -21.38 0.27 10.70
C ASN A 136 -20.49 1.31 9.99
N GLU A 137 -19.52 1.88 10.70
CA GLU A 137 -18.53 2.79 10.12
C GLU A 137 -17.67 2.06 9.07
N PHE A 138 -17.24 0.82 9.36
CA PHE A 138 -16.49 0.02 8.39
C PHE A 138 -17.28 -0.25 7.12
N LYS A 139 -18.57 -0.60 7.23
CA LYS A 139 -19.45 -0.81 6.07
C LYS A 139 -19.59 0.46 5.24
N GLU A 140 -19.87 1.60 5.87
CA GLU A 140 -19.98 2.89 5.17
C GLU A 140 -18.70 3.25 4.41
N TYR A 141 -17.54 3.07 5.05
CA TYR A 141 -16.25 3.36 4.43
C TYR A 141 -15.90 2.36 3.33
N LEU A 142 -16.28 1.09 3.49
CA LEU A 142 -16.10 0.06 2.47
C LEU A 142 -16.97 0.35 1.24
N ASP A 143 -18.25 0.68 1.43
CA ASP A 143 -19.16 1.02 0.34
C ASP A 143 -18.63 2.24 -0.45
N SER A 144 -18.10 3.23 0.27
CA SER A 144 -17.44 4.40 -0.32
C SER A 144 -16.22 4.01 -1.17
N TYR A 145 -15.40 3.05 -0.70
CA TYR A 145 -14.24 2.57 -1.46
C TYR A 145 -14.65 1.74 -2.67
N THR A 146 -15.67 0.89 -2.55
CA THR A 146 -16.18 0.08 -3.65
C THR A 146 -16.76 0.96 -4.77
N GLU A 147 -17.52 2.02 -4.43
CA GLU A 147 -18.01 3.00 -5.41
C GLU A 147 -16.84 3.74 -6.09
N ALA A 148 -15.82 4.15 -5.32
CA ALA A 148 -14.63 4.81 -5.88
C ALA A 148 -13.81 3.89 -6.79
N TRP A 149 -13.65 2.62 -6.42
CA TRP A 149 -12.94 1.62 -7.23
C TRP A 149 -13.66 1.35 -8.54
N GLU A 150 -14.99 1.14 -8.50
CA GLU A 150 -15.79 0.83 -9.69
C GLU A 150 -15.70 1.96 -10.73
N ALA A 151 -15.71 3.22 -10.28
CA ALA A 151 -15.58 4.39 -11.14
C ALA A 151 -14.20 4.52 -11.80
N VAL A 152 -13.14 3.99 -11.18
CA VAL A 152 -11.74 4.26 -11.53
C VAL A 152 -11.03 3.06 -12.17
N ARG A 153 -11.49 1.83 -11.92
CA ARG A 153 -10.80 0.58 -12.30
C ARG A 153 -10.46 0.47 -13.79
N GLN A 154 -11.33 0.93 -14.68
CA GLN A 154 -11.09 0.90 -16.13
C GLN A 154 -10.00 1.89 -16.54
N SER A 155 -10.03 3.09 -15.96
CA SER A 155 -9.01 4.13 -16.20
C SER A 155 -7.63 3.71 -15.65
N LEU A 156 -7.60 2.94 -14.56
CA LEU A 156 -6.36 2.43 -13.97
C LEU A 156 -5.60 1.45 -14.85
N GLU A 157 -6.24 0.77 -15.81
CA GLU A 157 -5.52 -0.14 -16.74
C GLU A 157 -4.49 0.59 -17.60
N THR A 158 -4.78 1.85 -17.92
CA THR A 158 -3.94 2.74 -18.75
C THR A 158 -3.07 3.69 -17.92
N TYR A 159 -3.37 3.83 -16.63
CA TYR A 159 -2.69 4.77 -15.76
C TYR A 159 -1.38 4.18 -15.21
N SER A 160 -0.34 5.00 -15.19
CA SER A 160 0.95 4.70 -14.59
C SER A 160 1.44 5.91 -13.83
N CYS A 161 1.98 5.73 -12.63
CA CYS A 161 2.52 6.82 -11.83
C CYS A 161 3.93 6.50 -11.35
N CYS A 162 4.73 7.53 -11.09
CA CYS A 162 6.03 7.37 -10.47
C CYS A 162 5.92 7.57 -8.96
N ALA A 163 6.23 6.53 -8.19
CA ALA A 163 6.36 6.62 -6.74
C ALA A 163 7.49 5.69 -6.26
N ASN A 164 8.20 6.09 -5.20
CA ASN A 164 9.33 5.37 -4.64
C ASN A 164 10.46 5.04 -5.65
N GLY A 165 10.71 5.93 -6.62
CA GLY A 165 11.80 5.75 -7.61
C GLY A 165 11.49 4.77 -8.76
N GLY A 166 10.26 4.26 -8.86
CA GLY A 166 9.83 3.36 -9.95
C GLY A 166 8.46 3.73 -10.54
N ILE A 167 8.15 3.15 -11.70
CA ILE A 167 6.83 3.28 -12.35
C ILE A 167 5.90 2.20 -11.78
N LEU A 168 4.83 2.63 -11.13
CA LEU A 168 3.77 1.77 -10.61
C LEU A 168 2.65 1.63 -11.63
N ARG A 169 2.21 0.39 -11.85
CA ARG A 169 1.09 0.06 -12.75
C ARG A 169 0.31 -1.12 -12.18
N VAL A 170 -1.03 -1.03 -12.21
CA VAL A 170 -1.89 -2.16 -11.84
C VAL A 170 -1.88 -3.21 -12.96
N GLY A 171 -1.73 -4.49 -12.60
CA GLY A 171 -1.91 -5.59 -13.53
C GLY A 171 -3.35 -5.66 -14.04
N LYS A 172 -3.54 -5.87 -15.36
CA LYS A 172 -4.87 -5.89 -16.01
C LYS A 172 -5.83 -6.94 -15.41
N SER A 173 -5.30 -7.99 -14.77
CA SER A 173 -6.07 -9.02 -14.07
C SER A 173 -6.81 -8.48 -12.83
N HIS A 174 -6.22 -7.49 -12.15
CA HIS A 174 -6.77 -6.92 -10.91
C HIS A 174 -7.86 -5.87 -11.20
N CYS A 175 -7.69 -5.04 -12.24
CA CYS A 175 -8.67 -4.01 -12.63
C CYS A 175 -10.03 -4.58 -13.06
N ARG A 176 -10.06 -5.83 -13.54
CA ARG A 176 -11.30 -6.48 -14.03
C ARG A 176 -12.19 -7.01 -12.92
N LYS A 177 -11.65 -7.23 -11.72
CA LYS A 177 -12.39 -7.80 -10.60
C LYS A 177 -13.13 -6.69 -9.82
N PRO A 178 -14.46 -6.80 -9.62
CA PRO A 178 -15.15 -5.93 -8.68
C PRO A 178 -14.71 -6.29 -7.26
N ILE A 179 -14.81 -5.32 -6.34
CA ILE A 179 -14.60 -5.57 -4.92
C ILE A 179 -15.92 -6.11 -4.36
N ASP A 180 -15.86 -7.32 -3.85
CA ASP A 180 -16.95 -8.01 -3.18
C ASP A 180 -16.53 -8.49 -1.79
N ASP A 181 -17.48 -9.06 -1.06
CA ASP A 181 -17.29 -9.56 0.30
C ASP A 181 -16.24 -10.69 0.42
N LYS A 182 -15.96 -11.37 -0.70
CA LYS A 182 -14.95 -12.42 -0.82
C LYS A 182 -13.57 -11.89 -1.21
N THR A 183 -13.46 -10.60 -1.50
CA THR A 183 -12.21 -9.99 -1.93
C THR A 183 -11.19 -10.01 -0.78
N PRO A 184 -9.93 -10.36 -1.06
CA PRO A 184 -8.87 -10.32 -0.05
C PRO A 184 -8.63 -8.90 0.47
N VAL A 185 -8.28 -8.81 1.75
CA VAL A 185 -8.06 -7.54 2.44
C VAL A 185 -6.89 -6.76 1.85
N CYS A 186 -5.91 -7.43 1.23
CA CYS A 186 -4.79 -6.77 0.55
C CYS A 186 -5.23 -5.74 -0.51
N TYR A 187 -6.43 -5.88 -1.12
CA TYR A 187 -6.95 -4.88 -2.08
C TYR A 187 -7.37 -3.56 -1.44
N LEU A 188 -7.53 -3.51 -0.11
CA LEU A 188 -7.90 -2.32 0.66
C LEU A 188 -6.69 -1.64 1.30
N LEU A 189 -5.55 -2.34 1.40
CA LEU A 189 -4.35 -1.87 2.08
C LEU A 189 -3.42 -1.17 1.08
N PRO A 190 -3.12 0.13 1.25
CA PRO A 190 -2.27 0.85 0.30
C PRO A 190 -0.82 0.38 0.43
N THR A 191 -0.27 -0.25 -0.60
CA THR A 191 1.13 -0.72 -0.66
C THR A 191 1.77 -0.33 -1.99
N TYR A 192 3.11 -0.22 -2.01
CA TYR A 192 3.87 0.07 -3.25
C TYR A 192 4.10 -1.17 -4.13
N LYS A 193 3.64 -2.34 -3.69
CA LYS A 193 3.81 -3.63 -4.35
C LYS A 193 2.50 -4.41 -4.32
N ASP A 194 2.37 -5.38 -5.22
CA ASP A 194 1.33 -6.41 -5.22
C ASP A 194 -0.10 -5.87 -5.37
N THR A 195 -1.08 -6.59 -4.81
CA THR A 195 -2.51 -6.26 -4.88
C THR A 195 -2.87 -4.95 -4.19
N GLY A 196 -2.10 -4.51 -3.19
CA GLY A 196 -2.32 -3.23 -2.50
C GLY A 196 -1.93 -1.99 -3.31
N LEU A 197 -1.32 -2.17 -4.49
CA LEU A 197 -1.25 -1.13 -5.52
C LEU A 197 -2.62 -0.62 -5.93
N CYS A 198 -3.67 -1.47 -5.88
CA CYS A 198 -5.03 -1.07 -6.21
C CYS A 198 -5.52 0.06 -5.29
N ALA A 199 -5.34 -0.11 -3.97
CA ALA A 199 -5.72 0.88 -2.97
C ALA A 199 -4.91 2.17 -3.09
N TYR A 200 -3.59 2.06 -3.26
CA TYR A 200 -2.72 3.22 -3.40
C TYR A 200 -3.01 4.01 -4.68
N LEU A 201 -3.13 3.33 -5.83
CA LEU A 201 -3.32 3.98 -7.12
C LEU A 201 -4.73 4.56 -7.29
N THR A 202 -5.75 3.96 -6.70
CA THR A 202 -7.12 4.53 -6.70
C THR A 202 -7.13 5.89 -6.02
N LEU A 203 -6.56 5.95 -4.81
CA LEU A 203 -6.47 7.21 -4.07
C LEU A 203 -5.62 8.23 -4.84
N ARG A 204 -4.43 7.84 -5.29
CA ARG A 204 -3.53 8.75 -6.02
C ARG A 204 -4.14 9.28 -7.31
N PHE A 205 -4.76 8.41 -8.12
CA PHE A 205 -5.40 8.80 -9.38
C PHE A 205 -6.49 9.84 -9.16
N LEU A 206 -7.34 9.64 -8.16
CA LEU A 206 -8.41 10.57 -7.83
C LEU A 206 -7.87 11.95 -7.39
N LEU A 207 -6.83 11.96 -6.56
CA LEU A 207 -6.19 13.21 -6.13
C LEU A 207 -5.51 13.94 -7.30
N GLU A 208 -4.85 13.21 -8.21
CA GLU A 208 -4.28 13.77 -9.43
C GLU A 208 -5.35 14.30 -10.38
N LYS A 209 -6.49 13.60 -10.51
CA LYS A 209 -7.64 14.05 -11.30
C LYS A 209 -8.23 15.36 -10.78
N GLN A 210 -8.37 15.51 -9.47
CA GLN A 210 -8.79 16.79 -8.89
C GLN A 210 -7.81 17.92 -9.27
N ASN A 211 -6.51 17.71 -9.05
CA ASN A 211 -5.50 18.73 -9.35
C ASN A 211 -5.47 19.09 -10.84
N ALA A 212 -5.56 18.11 -11.72
CA ALA A 212 -5.64 18.33 -13.16
C ALA A 212 -6.87 19.16 -13.55
N PHE A 213 -8.04 18.83 -12.98
CA PHE A 213 -9.27 19.56 -13.26
C PHE A 213 -9.21 21.01 -12.74
N LEU A 214 -8.60 21.24 -11.57
CA LEU A 214 -8.38 22.60 -11.05
C LEU A 214 -7.39 23.40 -11.90
N ASP A 215 -6.38 22.75 -12.49
CA ASP A 215 -5.46 23.41 -13.42
C ASP A 215 -6.18 23.86 -14.70
N ASP A 216 -7.04 23.01 -15.26
CA ASP A 216 -7.89 23.39 -16.40
C ASP A 216 -8.85 24.54 -16.06
N TYR A 217 -9.44 24.53 -14.86
CA TYR A 217 -10.25 25.64 -14.35
C TYR A 217 -9.44 26.95 -14.25
N CYS A 218 -8.22 26.89 -13.71
CA CYS A 218 -7.32 28.04 -13.63
C CYS A 218 -6.96 28.61 -15.00
N ARG A 219 -6.65 27.75 -15.97
CA ARG A 219 -6.39 28.16 -17.37
C ARG A 219 -7.62 28.83 -17.99
N HIS A 220 -8.82 28.30 -17.75
CA HIS A 220 -10.06 28.87 -18.27
C HIS A 220 -10.38 30.25 -17.68
N LYS A 221 -10.21 30.42 -16.36
CA LYS A 221 -10.44 31.70 -15.68
C LYS A 221 -9.26 32.67 -15.71
N GLN A 222 -8.13 32.27 -16.31
CA GLN A 222 -6.87 33.02 -16.30
C GLN A 222 -6.39 33.38 -14.88
N ILE A 223 -6.64 32.48 -13.93
CA ILE A 223 -6.20 32.62 -12.54
C ILE A 223 -4.88 31.85 -12.39
N PRO A 224 -3.84 32.41 -11.74
CA PRO A 224 -2.60 31.67 -11.53
C PRO A 224 -2.87 30.46 -10.62
N TYR A 225 -2.54 29.25 -11.07
CA TYR A 225 -2.73 28.01 -10.30
C TYR A 225 -2.14 28.07 -8.88
N ARG A 226 -1.08 28.86 -8.70
CA ARG A 226 -0.42 29.05 -7.41
C ARG A 226 -1.23 29.85 -6.38
N SER A 227 -2.25 30.59 -6.79
CA SER A 227 -3.09 31.38 -5.89
C SER A 227 -4.21 30.56 -5.24
N LEU A 228 -4.46 29.34 -5.72
CA LEU A 228 -5.40 28.43 -5.06
C LEU A 228 -4.87 28.01 -3.69
N PRO A 229 -5.77 27.78 -2.70
CA PRO A 229 -5.40 27.20 -1.42
C PRO A 229 -4.73 25.85 -1.60
N ARG A 230 -3.78 25.50 -0.74
CA ARG A 230 -3.07 24.22 -0.78
C ARG A 230 -3.34 23.44 0.50
N VAL A 231 -3.63 22.16 0.35
CA VAL A 231 -3.89 21.26 1.48
C VAL A 231 -3.07 20.00 1.32
N HIS A 232 -2.49 19.54 2.43
CA HIS A 232 -1.72 18.31 2.46
C HIS A 232 -2.64 17.08 2.43
N VAL A 233 -2.21 15.98 1.79
CA VAL A 233 -3.01 14.74 1.68
C VAL A 233 -3.56 14.26 3.03
N LYS A 234 -2.79 14.45 4.10
CA LYS A 234 -3.15 14.01 5.46
C LYS A 234 -4.31 14.79 6.09
N ASP A 235 -4.54 16.03 5.64
CA ASP A 235 -5.50 16.99 6.20
C ASP A 235 -6.70 17.23 5.26
N ILE A 236 -6.92 16.32 4.31
CA ILE A 236 -8.03 16.42 3.35
C ILE A 236 -9.37 16.31 4.08
N SER A 237 -10.30 17.19 3.70
CA SER A 237 -11.70 17.17 4.10
C SER A 237 -12.58 17.33 2.86
N VAL A 238 -13.88 17.04 2.97
CA VAL A 238 -14.84 17.18 1.86
C VAL A 238 -14.88 18.62 1.32
N ALA A 239 -14.62 19.63 2.16
CA ALA A 239 -14.64 21.04 1.73
C ALA A 239 -13.53 21.38 0.73
N HIS A 240 -12.38 20.71 0.86
CA HIS A 240 -11.20 20.90 -0.01
C HIS A 240 -11.38 20.27 -1.39
N LEU A 241 -12.30 19.32 -1.53
CA LEU A 241 -12.50 18.49 -2.72
C LEU A 241 -13.66 19.00 -3.59
N ILE A 242 -13.61 18.68 -4.88
CA ILE A 242 -14.76 18.88 -5.78
C ILE A 242 -15.83 17.87 -5.37
N SER A 243 -16.85 18.32 -4.65
CA SER A 243 -17.86 17.46 -4.03
C SER A 243 -19.25 17.88 -4.47
N PHE A 244 -19.99 16.94 -5.06
CA PHE A 244 -21.39 17.11 -5.46
C PHE A 244 -22.10 15.75 -5.48
N HIS A 245 -23.42 15.78 -5.38
CA HIS A 245 -24.30 14.64 -5.58
C HIS A 245 -25.01 14.76 -6.94
N PRO A 246 -24.94 13.74 -7.82
CA PRO A 246 -25.60 13.78 -9.12
C PRO A 246 -27.09 14.13 -9.04
N ASP A 247 -27.86 13.44 -8.19
CA ASP A 247 -29.31 13.68 -8.08
C ASP A 247 -29.72 14.89 -7.23
N LYS A 248 -28.95 15.25 -6.19
CA LYS A 248 -29.34 16.31 -5.23
C LYS A 248 -28.78 17.68 -5.59
N ASP A 249 -27.64 17.74 -6.28
CA ASP A 249 -26.96 18.99 -6.58
C ASP A 249 -26.93 19.26 -8.10
N LEU A 250 -26.44 18.30 -8.89
CA LEU A 250 -26.25 18.47 -10.34
C LEU A 250 -27.59 18.48 -11.09
N LEU A 251 -28.47 17.50 -10.84
CA LEU A 251 -29.75 17.40 -11.53
C LEU A 251 -30.65 18.64 -11.32
N PRO A 252 -30.86 19.14 -10.08
CA PRO A 252 -31.64 20.36 -9.88
C PRO A 252 -31.01 21.59 -10.56
N MET A 253 -29.68 21.68 -10.59
CA MET A 253 -28.98 22.74 -11.30
C MET A 253 -29.21 22.67 -12.82
N ILE A 254 -29.23 21.47 -13.40
CA ILE A 254 -29.55 21.27 -14.82
C ILE A 254 -31.00 21.68 -15.11
N LEU A 255 -31.94 21.22 -14.28
CA LEU A 255 -33.36 21.52 -14.43
C LEU A 255 -33.67 23.02 -14.32
N ALA A 256 -32.99 23.73 -13.42
CA ALA A 256 -33.17 25.18 -13.26
C ALA A 256 -32.67 26.02 -14.45
N ASN A 257 -31.79 25.46 -15.29
CA ASN A 257 -31.27 26.11 -16.50
C ASN A 257 -31.91 25.56 -17.79
N CYS A 258 -32.96 24.75 -17.66
CA CYS A 258 -33.73 24.19 -18.75
C CYS A 258 -34.91 25.11 -19.09
N ASN A 259 -34.88 25.72 -20.27
CA ASN A 259 -35.97 26.54 -20.78
C ASN A 259 -36.85 25.70 -21.70
N TYR A 260 -38.16 25.75 -21.46
CA TYR A 260 -39.16 25.15 -22.35
C TYR A 260 -39.76 26.26 -23.19
N SER A 261 -39.50 26.26 -24.49
CA SER A 261 -40.20 27.14 -25.43
C SER A 261 -41.29 26.36 -26.16
N PHE A 262 -42.44 27.00 -26.34
CA PHE A 262 -43.55 26.44 -27.10
C PHE A 262 -43.68 27.23 -28.40
N GLU A 263 -43.35 26.58 -29.52
CA GLU A 263 -43.53 27.14 -30.85
C GLU A 263 -44.80 26.56 -31.48
N VAL A 264 -45.68 27.43 -31.96
CA VAL A 264 -46.96 27.03 -32.57
C VAL A 264 -46.67 26.14 -33.79
N GLY A 265 -47.06 24.86 -33.70
CA GLY A 265 -46.85 23.86 -34.76
C GLY A 265 -45.56 23.02 -34.66
N HIS A 266 -44.66 23.31 -33.72
CA HIS A 266 -43.38 22.57 -33.56
C HIS A 266 -43.19 21.92 -32.18
N GLY A 267 -44.18 22.03 -31.28
CA GLY A 267 -44.18 21.37 -29.98
C GLY A 267 -43.31 22.08 -28.93
N THR A 268 -42.97 21.35 -27.85
CA THR A 268 -42.11 21.86 -26.78
C THR A 268 -40.64 21.65 -27.13
N LYS A 269 -39.93 22.75 -27.37
CA LYS A 269 -38.48 22.75 -27.58
C LYS A 269 -37.78 22.95 -26.25
N ILE A 270 -36.81 22.08 -25.99
CA ILE A 270 -35.96 22.14 -24.79
C ILE A 270 -34.66 22.85 -25.18
N ASP A 271 -34.41 24.00 -24.57
CA ASP A 271 -33.14 24.74 -24.75
C ASP A 271 -32.48 24.96 -23.39
N TYR A 272 -31.16 24.81 -23.35
CA TYR A 272 -30.39 24.95 -22.12
C TYR A 272 -29.62 26.26 -22.13
N ASN A 273 -29.68 26.98 -21.00
CA ASN A 273 -28.78 28.10 -20.77
C ASN A 273 -27.40 27.58 -20.32
N PHE A 274 -26.60 27.11 -21.27
CA PHE A 274 -25.28 26.54 -21.01
C PHE A 274 -24.32 27.52 -20.32
N VAL A 275 -24.39 28.82 -20.65
CA VAL A 275 -23.55 29.85 -20.06
C VAL A 275 -23.85 30.02 -18.56
N ASN A 276 -25.13 30.06 -18.19
CA ASN A 276 -25.52 30.16 -16.78
C ASN A 276 -25.21 28.87 -16.02
N LEU A 277 -25.37 27.70 -16.66
CA LEU A 277 -25.05 26.41 -16.08
C LEU A 277 -23.55 26.29 -15.80
N GLU A 278 -22.70 26.64 -16.77
CA GLU A 278 -21.24 26.66 -16.58
C GLU A 278 -20.84 27.61 -15.45
N ARG A 279 -21.44 28.81 -15.37
CA ARG A 279 -21.22 29.74 -14.26
C ARG A 279 -21.61 29.14 -12.91
N GLN A 280 -22.81 28.59 -12.78
CA GLN A 280 -23.28 27.99 -11.53
C GLN A 280 -22.43 26.80 -11.10
N LEU A 281 -21.98 25.98 -12.06
CA LEU A 281 -21.07 24.87 -11.82
C LEU A 281 -19.75 25.36 -11.24
N MET A 282 -19.14 26.37 -11.86
CA MET A 282 -17.89 26.95 -11.37
C MET A 282 -18.06 27.55 -9.97
N ASP A 283 -19.12 28.33 -9.75
CA ASP A 283 -19.36 29.03 -8.48
C ASP A 283 -19.67 28.06 -7.33
N ARG A 284 -20.40 26.96 -7.60
CA ARG A 284 -20.81 26.01 -6.56
C ARG A 284 -19.78 24.91 -6.28
N PHE A 285 -19.16 24.36 -7.31
CA PHE A 285 -18.34 23.14 -7.17
C PHE A 285 -16.84 23.40 -7.26
N LEU A 286 -16.39 24.47 -7.93
CA LEU A 286 -14.96 24.73 -8.18
C LEU A 286 -14.41 25.92 -7.37
N PHE A 287 -15.27 26.86 -7.00
CA PHE A 287 -14.86 28.02 -6.23
C PHE A 287 -14.25 27.61 -4.87
N SER A 288 -13.10 28.20 -4.55
CA SER A 288 -12.35 27.97 -3.31
C SER A 288 -11.88 26.53 -3.06
N LYS A 289 -11.82 25.66 -4.08
CA LYS A 289 -11.24 24.32 -3.94
C LYS A 289 -9.73 24.36 -3.84
N SER A 290 -9.19 23.37 -3.13
CA SER A 290 -7.78 23.33 -2.77
C SER A 290 -6.99 22.40 -3.67
N VAL A 291 -5.78 22.83 -4.02
CA VAL A 291 -4.78 21.98 -4.66
C VAL A 291 -4.17 21.06 -3.63
N ILE A 292 -4.12 19.77 -3.96
CA ILE A 292 -3.63 18.73 -3.06
C ILE A 292 -2.12 18.59 -3.24
N ILE A 293 -1.38 18.74 -2.15
CA ILE A 293 0.08 18.58 -2.11
C ILE A 293 0.48 17.36 -1.27
N GLY A 294 1.66 16.81 -1.52
CA GLY A 294 2.15 15.63 -0.78
C GLY A 294 1.63 14.29 -1.32
N LEU A 295 1.41 14.15 -2.63
CA LEU A 295 0.91 12.91 -3.24
C LEU A 295 1.85 11.70 -3.07
N ASN A 296 3.13 11.92 -2.76
CA ASN A 296 4.09 10.86 -2.42
C ASN A 296 4.10 10.52 -0.92
N GLU A 297 3.33 11.25 -0.11
CA GLU A 297 3.24 11.07 1.35
C GLU A 297 1.91 10.42 1.77
N ILE A 298 1.24 9.75 0.83
CA ILE A 298 0.08 8.90 1.15
C ILE A 298 0.56 7.81 2.13
N ASP A 299 -0.19 7.63 3.22
CA ASP A 299 0.14 6.63 4.24
C ASP A 299 0.10 5.23 3.61
N VAL A 300 1.22 4.51 3.70
CA VAL A 300 1.37 3.16 3.16
C VAL A 300 1.37 2.14 4.30
N PHE A 301 0.68 1.03 4.07
CA PHE A 301 0.62 -0.09 4.99
C PHE A 301 1.95 -0.85 4.99
N THR A 302 2.42 -1.23 6.17
CA THR A 302 3.64 -2.03 6.35
C THR A 302 3.26 -3.39 6.90
N TYR A 303 3.57 -4.45 6.14
CA TYR A 303 3.40 -5.83 6.58
C TYR A 303 4.41 -6.19 7.68
N ARG A 304 4.12 -7.24 8.45
CA ARG A 304 5.04 -7.75 9.50
C ARG A 304 6.40 -8.14 8.92
N ALA A 305 6.44 -8.82 7.77
CA ALA A 305 7.67 -9.19 7.07
C ALA A 305 8.60 -8.00 6.72
N GLU A 306 8.05 -6.81 6.49
CA GLU A 306 8.81 -5.59 6.18
C GLU A 306 9.37 -4.90 7.45
N ASN A 307 9.02 -5.43 8.62
CA ASN A 307 9.48 -4.99 9.93
C ASN A 307 10.28 -6.09 10.66
N THR A 308 10.81 -7.09 9.94
CA THR A 308 11.76 -8.05 10.49
C THR A 308 13.05 -7.34 10.87
N ASN A 309 13.78 -7.92 11.83
CA ASN A 309 15.05 -7.36 12.30
C ASN A 309 16.03 -7.16 11.13
N GLY A 310 16.13 -8.13 10.22
CA GLY A 310 16.95 -8.03 9.02
C GLY A 310 16.56 -6.84 8.11
N ALA A 311 15.28 -6.62 7.86
CA ALA A 311 14.81 -5.51 7.02
C ALA A 311 15.03 -4.13 7.68
N VAL A 312 14.87 -4.03 9.00
CA VAL A 312 15.13 -2.80 9.76
C VAL A 312 16.62 -2.45 9.73
N LEU A 313 17.49 -3.44 9.93
CA LEU A 313 18.94 -3.27 9.90
C LEU A 313 19.47 -2.94 8.49
N ASP A 314 18.93 -3.57 7.44
CA ASP A 314 19.25 -3.23 6.04
C ASP A 314 18.83 -1.80 5.66
N ALA A 315 17.68 -1.34 6.17
CA ALA A 315 17.27 0.05 5.97
C ALA A 315 18.16 1.03 6.75
N LEU A 316 18.65 0.64 7.94
CA LEU A 316 19.60 1.43 8.72
C LEU A 316 20.94 1.56 7.97
N SER A 317 21.48 0.47 7.42
CA SER A 317 22.78 0.47 6.72
C SER A 317 22.77 1.36 5.48
N LYS A 318 21.64 1.46 4.77
CA LYS A 318 21.44 2.40 3.66
C LYS A 318 21.41 3.86 4.09
N ARG A 319 21.08 4.14 5.35
CA ARG A 319 20.95 5.50 5.89
C ARG A 319 22.24 5.98 6.58
N ILE A 320 22.91 5.08 7.30
CA ILE A 320 24.15 5.36 8.05
C ILE A 320 25.10 4.19 7.78
N VAL A 321 26.30 4.49 7.30
CA VAL A 321 27.36 3.49 7.10
C VAL A 321 27.61 2.75 8.42
N GLN A 322 27.37 1.44 8.43
CA GLN A 322 27.58 0.59 9.59
C GLN A 322 28.97 -0.04 9.57
N GLU A 323 29.57 -0.17 10.75
CA GLU A 323 30.89 -0.76 10.99
C GLU A 323 30.80 -1.81 12.10
N LYS A 324 31.60 -2.87 12.01
CA LYS A 324 31.70 -3.86 13.10
C LYS A 324 32.38 -3.22 14.32
N ILE A 325 31.91 -3.57 15.52
CA ILE A 325 32.56 -3.13 16.76
C ILE A 325 34.03 -3.58 16.73
N PRO A 326 35.01 -2.71 17.04
CA PRO A 326 36.42 -3.07 17.05
C PRO A 326 36.71 -4.29 17.94
N HIS A 327 37.49 -5.27 17.44
CA HIS A 327 37.80 -6.53 18.13
C HIS A 327 38.32 -6.32 19.58
N VAL A 328 39.11 -5.28 19.80
CA VAL A 328 39.65 -4.94 21.14
C VAL A 328 38.55 -4.64 22.16
N LEU A 329 37.41 -4.09 21.71
CA LEU A 329 36.27 -3.76 22.56
C LEU A 329 35.31 -4.94 22.72
N GLN A 330 35.23 -5.84 21.74
CA GLN A 330 34.30 -6.97 21.74
C GLN A 330 34.48 -7.85 22.98
N GLY A 331 35.70 -8.28 23.28
CA GLY A 331 35.94 -9.17 24.43
C GLY A 331 35.59 -8.55 25.79
N GLN A 332 35.77 -7.23 25.97
CA GLN A 332 35.38 -6.55 27.21
C GLN A 332 33.85 -6.44 27.32
N ILE A 333 33.19 -6.07 26.22
CA ILE A 333 31.74 -5.93 26.16
C ILE A 333 31.07 -7.29 26.38
N GLU A 334 31.55 -8.36 25.77
CA GLU A 334 31.02 -9.72 25.94
C GLU A 334 31.11 -10.21 27.39
N LEU A 335 32.23 -9.93 28.07
CA LEU A 335 32.38 -10.27 29.50
C LEU A 335 31.43 -9.49 30.39
N GLU A 336 31.09 -8.24 30.05
CA GLU A 336 30.07 -7.48 30.74
C GLU A 336 28.67 -8.04 30.43
N LEU A 337 28.35 -8.30 29.16
CA LEU A 337 27.06 -8.83 28.73
C LEU A 337 26.68 -10.14 29.41
N ARG A 338 27.63 -11.10 29.52
CA ARG A 338 27.39 -12.40 30.19
C ARG A 338 27.02 -12.29 31.67
N LYS A 339 27.29 -11.15 32.32
CA LYS A 339 26.98 -10.91 33.74
C LYS A 339 25.63 -10.22 33.95
N ILE A 340 25.00 -9.75 32.89
CA ILE A 340 23.77 -8.95 32.96
C ILE A 340 22.57 -9.89 33.15
N PRO A 341 21.61 -9.56 34.03
CA PRO A 341 20.38 -10.33 34.15
C PRO A 341 19.63 -10.43 32.83
N PHE A 342 19.00 -11.57 32.56
CA PHE A 342 18.26 -11.81 31.31
C PHE A 342 17.15 -10.77 31.05
N SER A 343 16.47 -10.31 32.10
CA SER A 343 15.45 -9.26 32.01
C SER A 343 16.04 -7.93 31.50
N ASP A 344 17.18 -7.52 32.07
CA ASP A 344 17.86 -6.27 31.69
C ASP A 344 18.41 -6.36 30.26
N LEU A 345 18.86 -7.56 29.86
CA LEU A 345 19.30 -7.83 28.49
C LEU A 345 18.16 -7.65 27.48
N CYS A 346 16.96 -8.18 27.76
CA CYS A 346 15.79 -8.03 26.92
C CYS A 346 15.33 -6.56 26.86
N GLU A 347 15.23 -5.88 28.01
CA GLU A 347 14.88 -4.46 28.05
C GLU A 347 15.87 -3.60 27.24
N SER A 348 17.15 -3.96 27.27
CA SER A 348 18.20 -3.26 26.50
C SER A 348 18.04 -3.43 24.99
N LEU A 349 17.61 -4.62 24.54
CA LEU A 349 17.28 -4.88 23.14
C LEU A 349 16.07 -4.06 22.72
N ASP A 350 14.98 -4.05 23.50
CA ASP A 350 13.78 -3.29 23.19
C ASP A 350 14.08 -1.78 23.07
N ILE A 351 14.88 -1.24 24.00
CA ILE A 351 15.33 0.14 23.97
C ILE A 351 16.16 0.42 22.70
N LEU A 352 17.02 -0.53 22.32
CA LEU A 352 17.85 -0.41 21.12
C LEU A 352 17.01 -0.50 19.83
N ASP A 353 15.98 -1.34 19.77
CA ASP A 353 15.05 -1.44 18.64
C ASP A 353 14.34 -0.11 18.37
N VAL A 354 13.91 0.55 19.45
CA VAL A 354 13.34 1.89 19.36
C VAL A 354 14.39 2.87 18.82
N ALA A 355 15.60 2.88 19.38
CA ALA A 355 16.68 3.77 18.93
C ALA A 355 17.04 3.56 17.45
N ILE A 356 17.16 2.30 17.00
CA ILE A 356 17.42 1.93 15.61
C ILE A 356 16.27 2.38 14.70
N SER A 357 15.01 2.24 15.13
CA SER A 357 13.85 2.70 14.37
C SER A 357 13.88 4.21 14.10
N PHE A 358 14.35 5.00 15.07
CA PHE A 358 14.59 6.44 14.90
C PHE A 358 15.82 6.72 14.03
N LEU A 359 16.93 6.01 14.23
CA LEU A 359 18.15 6.17 13.42
C LEU A 359 17.90 5.86 11.94
N LYS A 360 17.12 4.81 11.64
CA LYS A 360 16.68 4.46 10.29
C LYS A 360 15.86 5.59 9.64
N SER A 361 15.01 6.26 10.42
CA SER A 361 14.08 7.27 9.90
C SER A 361 14.73 8.64 9.74
N VAL A 362 15.47 9.09 10.75
CA VAL A 362 16.04 10.45 10.80
C VAL A 362 17.47 10.47 10.27
N GLY A 363 18.23 9.41 10.49
CA GLY A 363 19.68 9.37 10.29
C GLY A 363 20.45 10.08 11.41
N THR A 364 21.73 10.33 11.17
CA THR A 364 22.57 11.17 12.02
C THR A 364 23.53 11.97 11.15
N GLU A 365 23.80 13.23 11.51
CA GLU A 365 24.78 14.07 10.79
C GLU A 365 26.21 13.53 10.92
N LYS A 366 26.52 12.85 12.03
CA LYS A 366 27.86 12.29 12.32
C LYS A 366 27.73 10.85 12.79
N PRO A 367 28.06 9.84 11.95
CA PRO A 367 28.00 8.42 12.31
C PRO A 367 28.81 8.05 13.57
N GLN A 368 29.88 8.81 13.85
CA GLN A 368 30.76 8.63 15.02
C GLN A 368 30.19 9.21 16.33
N THR A 369 28.96 9.73 16.31
CA THR A 369 28.30 10.18 17.53
C THR A 369 28.05 8.98 18.44
N LEU A 370 28.36 9.10 19.73
CA LEU A 370 28.04 8.04 20.71
C LEU A 370 26.54 7.72 20.68
N LEU A 371 26.23 6.43 20.55
CA LEU A 371 24.84 5.96 20.49
C LEU A 371 24.11 6.31 21.79
N TYR A 372 24.80 6.24 22.93
CA TYR A 372 24.30 6.71 24.22
C TYR A 372 23.88 8.18 24.21
N ASN A 373 24.69 9.06 23.61
CA ASN A 373 24.35 10.49 23.51
C ASN A 373 23.12 10.72 22.63
N PHE A 374 23.00 9.97 21.53
CA PHE A 374 21.81 10.02 20.69
C PHE A 374 20.55 9.65 21.48
N MET A 375 20.57 8.51 22.18
CA MET A 375 19.40 8.04 22.93
C MET A 375 19.01 8.96 24.09
N THR A 376 19.99 9.43 24.87
CA THR A 376 19.71 10.25 26.06
C THR A 376 19.45 11.72 25.71
N LYS A 377 20.22 12.32 24.80
CA LYS A 377 20.12 13.75 24.51
C LYS A 377 19.09 14.07 23.44
N VAL A 378 18.96 13.22 22.41
CA VAL A 378 18.04 13.43 21.28
C VAL A 378 16.70 12.75 21.55
N LEU A 379 16.69 11.44 21.86
CA LEU A 379 15.45 10.70 22.09
C LEU A 379 14.87 10.87 23.51
N LYS A 380 15.64 11.47 24.44
CA LYS A 380 15.24 11.69 25.84
C LYS A 380 14.85 10.39 26.57
N MET A 381 15.51 9.29 26.25
CA MET A 381 15.31 8.02 26.94
C MET A 381 15.95 8.08 28.34
N GLU A 382 15.17 7.67 29.36
CA GLU A 382 15.61 7.67 30.77
C GLU A 382 16.55 6.51 31.10
N LYS A 383 16.36 5.36 30.43
CA LYS A 383 17.19 4.16 30.54
C LYS A 383 18.11 4.02 29.32
N SER A 384 19.24 3.34 29.51
CA SER A 384 20.24 3.11 28.47
C SER A 384 20.91 1.74 28.64
N PHE A 385 21.95 1.46 27.83
CA PHE A 385 22.65 0.19 27.86
C PHE A 385 23.20 -0.17 29.25
N PRO A 386 23.07 -1.41 29.72
CA PRO A 386 23.60 -1.85 31.02
C PRO A 386 25.13 -1.91 31.05
N SER A 387 25.79 -2.11 29.90
CA SER A 387 27.26 -2.08 29.82
C SER A 387 27.78 -0.65 29.81
N GLN A 388 28.56 -0.30 30.85
CA GLN A 388 29.20 1.02 30.94
C GLN A 388 30.24 1.23 29.84
N LYS A 389 30.94 0.15 29.44
CA LYS A 389 31.91 0.23 28.33
C LYS A 389 31.22 0.46 27.00
N ALA A 390 30.08 -0.20 26.77
CA ALA A 390 29.25 0.03 25.59
C ALA A 390 28.79 1.49 25.50
N GLN A 391 28.30 2.09 26.60
CA GLN A 391 27.87 3.49 26.63
C GLN A 391 28.98 4.48 26.21
N GLN A 392 30.23 4.18 26.55
CA GLN A 392 31.38 5.06 26.31
C GLN A 392 32.01 4.89 24.93
N SER A 393 31.81 3.76 24.26
CA SER A 393 32.58 3.39 23.06
C SER A 393 31.71 3.07 21.83
N ILE A 394 30.43 2.73 22.01
CA ILE A 394 29.53 2.41 20.89
C ILE A 394 28.99 3.70 20.27
N MET A 395 29.12 3.78 18.95
CA MET A 395 28.72 4.92 18.11
C MET A 395 27.53 4.52 17.25
N CYS A 396 26.86 5.49 16.62
CA CYS A 396 25.73 5.23 15.73
C CYS A 396 26.12 4.36 14.50
N CYS A 397 27.37 4.41 14.04
CA CYS A 397 27.89 3.48 13.03
C CYS A 397 28.05 2.03 13.54
N HIS A 398 28.07 1.80 14.85
CA HIS A 398 28.17 0.46 15.44
C HIS A 398 26.80 -0.13 15.83
N ALA A 399 25.70 0.58 15.58
CA ALA A 399 24.37 0.23 16.11
C ALA A 399 23.90 -1.16 15.66
N MET A 400 24.11 -1.50 14.39
CA MET A 400 23.78 -2.83 13.85
C MET A 400 24.62 -3.93 14.49
N SER A 401 25.95 -3.75 14.55
CA SER A 401 26.84 -4.73 15.18
C SER A 401 26.55 -4.90 16.67
N TRP A 402 26.14 -3.82 17.35
CA TRP A 402 25.75 -3.86 18.75
C TRP A 402 24.45 -4.63 18.98
N TRP A 403 23.43 -4.36 18.17
CA TRP A 403 22.18 -5.10 18.19
C TRP A 403 22.43 -6.60 17.99
N MET A 404 23.28 -6.96 17.02
CA MET A 404 23.60 -8.34 16.70
C MET A 404 24.27 -9.06 17.88
N LYS A 405 25.17 -8.39 18.60
CA LYS A 405 25.82 -8.95 19.81
C LYS A 405 24.84 -9.14 20.98
N LEU A 406 23.95 -8.18 21.22
CA LEU A 406 22.92 -8.30 22.26
C LEU A 406 21.93 -9.43 21.95
N ALA A 407 21.47 -9.50 20.71
CA ALA A 407 20.54 -10.52 20.25
C ALA A 407 21.18 -11.92 20.32
N LEU A 408 22.47 -12.04 19.97
CA LEU A 408 23.23 -13.27 20.10
C LEU A 408 23.36 -13.73 21.56
N GLU A 409 23.66 -12.84 22.50
CA GLU A 409 23.75 -13.20 23.92
C GLU A 409 22.36 -13.55 24.49
N ARG A 410 21.29 -12.90 24.02
CA ARG A 410 19.91 -13.27 24.37
C ARG A 410 19.61 -14.70 23.91
N ALA A 411 19.87 -15.01 22.64
CA ALA A 411 19.67 -16.34 22.08
C ALA A 411 20.49 -17.40 22.82
N THR A 412 21.76 -17.10 23.12
CA THR A 412 22.65 -17.97 23.89
C THR A 412 22.14 -18.19 25.32
N SER A 413 21.58 -17.15 25.95
CA SER A 413 20.99 -17.24 27.29
C SER A 413 19.70 -18.08 27.30
N LEU A 414 18.84 -17.93 26.29
CA LEU A 414 17.63 -18.75 26.11
C LEU A 414 17.99 -20.25 26.03
N MET A 415 19.04 -20.60 25.29
CA MET A 415 19.50 -21.99 25.21
C MET A 415 19.96 -22.55 26.56
N LYS A 416 20.62 -21.75 27.42
CA LYS A 416 21.01 -22.19 28.77
C LYS A 416 19.79 -22.58 29.62
N TYR A 417 18.62 -22.01 29.33
CA TYR A 417 17.34 -22.31 29.99
C TYR A 417 16.47 -23.31 29.22
N ASN A 418 17.01 -24.00 28.20
CA ASN A 418 16.29 -24.92 27.32
C ASN A 418 15.08 -24.28 26.61
N GLN A 419 15.18 -22.98 26.29
CA GLN A 419 14.17 -22.27 25.49
C GLN A 419 14.65 -22.12 24.04
N GLU A 420 13.70 -22.01 23.11
CA GLU A 420 14.02 -21.84 21.68
C GLU A 420 14.66 -20.46 21.43
N PRO A 421 15.84 -20.40 20.79
CA PRO A 421 16.60 -19.17 20.61
C PRO A 421 16.11 -18.27 19.46
N PHE A 422 15.36 -18.83 18.51
CA PHE A 422 14.79 -18.11 17.38
C PHE A 422 13.28 -18.33 17.34
N GLU A 423 12.52 -17.26 17.15
CA GLU A 423 11.06 -17.28 17.09
C GLU A 423 10.61 -16.98 15.65
N GLY A 424 9.65 -17.75 15.12
CA GLY A 424 9.00 -17.42 13.84
C GLY A 424 9.76 -17.79 12.56
N ILE A 425 10.84 -18.58 12.66
CA ILE A 425 11.54 -19.15 11.51
C ILE A 425 10.69 -20.29 10.90
N ALA A 426 10.61 -20.33 9.57
CA ALA A 426 9.88 -21.37 8.85
C ALA A 426 10.53 -22.77 9.00
N ASP A 427 9.68 -23.81 9.04
CA ASP A 427 10.08 -25.20 9.29
C ASP A 427 11.11 -25.76 8.29
N ASN A 428 11.19 -25.17 7.10
CA ASN A 428 12.17 -25.54 6.08
C ASN A 428 13.62 -25.21 6.48
N PHE A 429 13.84 -24.33 7.47
CA PHE A 429 15.15 -23.93 8.00
C PHE A 429 15.49 -24.50 9.40
N THR A 430 14.59 -25.34 9.93
CA THR A 430 14.73 -26.00 11.24
C THR A 430 14.85 -27.53 11.11
N LYS A 431 15.35 -28.03 9.96
CA LYS A 431 15.57 -29.47 9.73
C LYS A 431 16.57 -30.04 10.76
N PRO A 432 16.28 -31.18 11.41
CA PRO A 432 17.17 -31.75 12.43
C PRO A 432 18.45 -32.31 11.79
N LEU A 433 19.58 -32.12 12.48
CA LEU A 433 20.84 -32.76 12.09
C LEU A 433 20.82 -34.26 12.39
N THR A 434 21.28 -35.07 11.44
CA THR A 434 21.45 -36.52 11.62
C THR A 434 22.60 -36.84 12.58
N GLU A 435 22.60 -38.03 13.18
CA GLU A 435 23.68 -38.46 14.09
C GLU A 435 25.06 -38.49 13.40
N LYS A 436 25.11 -38.85 12.12
CA LYS A 436 26.33 -38.83 11.31
C LYS A 436 26.86 -37.40 11.18
N GLN A 437 26.00 -36.44 10.83
CA GLN A 437 26.36 -35.02 10.74
C GLN A 437 26.85 -34.49 12.09
N LYS A 438 26.13 -34.77 13.20
CA LYS A 438 26.57 -34.37 14.54
C LYS A 438 27.96 -34.92 14.86
N SER A 439 28.19 -36.21 14.66
CA SER A 439 29.49 -36.84 14.93
C SER A 439 30.65 -36.27 14.09
N PHE A 440 30.35 -35.85 12.85
CA PHE A 440 31.31 -35.15 12.00
C PHE A 440 31.64 -33.76 12.56
N LEU A 441 30.61 -32.99 12.89
CA LEU A 441 30.78 -31.65 13.48
C LEU A 441 31.53 -31.70 14.81
N GLU A 442 31.25 -32.67 15.69
CA GLU A 442 32.01 -32.86 16.94
C GLU A 442 33.50 -33.03 16.68
N LYS A 443 33.86 -33.91 15.73
CA LYS A 443 35.26 -34.15 15.36
C LYS A 443 35.91 -32.88 14.82
N THR A 444 35.26 -32.21 13.87
CA THR A 444 35.78 -30.98 13.25
C THR A 444 35.94 -29.86 14.27
N PHE A 445 34.93 -29.59 15.10
CA PHE A 445 34.99 -28.52 16.11
C PHE A 445 35.87 -28.85 17.31
N SER A 446 36.10 -30.13 17.64
CA SER A 446 37.02 -30.49 18.73
C SER A 446 38.45 -29.98 18.47
N ALA A 447 38.90 -30.00 17.21
CA ALA A 447 40.23 -29.59 16.78
C ALA A 447 40.41 -28.07 16.61
N LEU A 448 39.32 -27.29 16.62
CA LEU A 448 39.35 -25.86 16.35
C LEU A 448 39.53 -25.00 17.61
N PRO A 449 40.23 -23.84 17.50
CA PRO A 449 40.37 -22.89 18.59
C PRO A 449 39.02 -22.24 18.95
N LEU A 450 38.87 -21.86 20.21
CA LEU A 450 37.63 -21.27 20.74
C LEU A 450 37.20 -20.00 19.99
N ASP A 451 38.16 -19.13 19.65
CA ASP A 451 37.89 -17.88 18.94
C ASP A 451 37.30 -18.13 17.54
N ALA A 452 37.79 -19.16 16.85
CA ALA A 452 37.26 -19.55 15.53
C ALA A 452 35.82 -20.09 15.62
N ILE A 453 35.49 -20.84 16.68
CA ILE A 453 34.12 -21.32 16.92
C ILE A 453 33.21 -20.13 17.24
N SER A 454 33.67 -19.18 18.06
CA SER A 454 32.91 -17.95 18.38
C SER A 454 32.59 -17.14 17.14
N SER A 455 33.59 -16.90 16.27
CA SER A 455 33.38 -16.17 15.02
C SER A 455 32.40 -16.89 14.08
N LEU A 456 32.38 -18.22 14.06
CA LEU A 456 31.42 -18.99 13.26
C LEU A 456 30.00 -18.92 13.85
N VAL A 457 29.84 -18.99 15.17
CA VAL A 457 28.55 -18.82 15.87
C VAL A 457 27.96 -17.44 15.55
N GLU A 458 28.80 -16.40 15.59
CA GLU A 458 28.41 -15.04 15.22
C GLU A 458 27.96 -14.96 13.76
N LEU A 459 28.80 -15.40 12.81
CA LEU A 459 28.46 -15.36 11.39
C LEU A 459 27.16 -16.09 11.09
N MET A 460 26.96 -17.25 11.73
CA MET A 460 25.76 -18.04 11.53
C MET A 460 24.52 -17.35 12.10
N PHE A 461 24.65 -16.67 13.23
CA PHE A 461 23.58 -15.83 13.77
C PHE A 461 23.27 -14.66 12.83
N GLU A 462 24.30 -13.97 12.31
CA GLU A 462 24.12 -12.88 11.32
C GLU A 462 23.39 -13.38 10.07
N PHE A 463 23.77 -14.56 9.57
CA PHE A 463 23.12 -15.19 8.42
C PHE A 463 21.65 -15.51 8.69
N ILE A 464 21.34 -16.09 9.86
CA ILE A 464 19.96 -16.41 10.22
C ILE A 464 19.12 -15.14 10.28
N VAL A 465 19.56 -14.10 11.01
CA VAL A 465 18.78 -12.87 11.17
C VAL A 465 18.66 -12.05 9.87
N LEU A 466 19.73 -11.96 9.07
CA LEU A 466 19.75 -11.08 7.89
C LEU A 466 19.24 -11.75 6.61
N LYS A 467 19.15 -13.08 6.55
CA LYS A 467 18.74 -13.80 5.33
C LYS A 467 17.64 -14.82 5.53
N ILE A 468 17.55 -15.49 6.69
CA ILE A 468 16.54 -16.52 6.96
C ILE A 468 15.30 -15.93 7.64
N ASP A 469 15.49 -15.06 8.64
CA ASP A 469 14.43 -14.39 9.41
C ASP A 469 13.73 -13.28 8.59
N ILE A 470 14.19 -13.02 7.37
CA ILE A 470 13.43 -12.25 6.40
C ILE A 470 12.41 -13.22 5.80
N GLN A 471 11.14 -13.12 6.20
CA GLN A 471 10.07 -13.87 5.54
C GLN A 471 9.96 -13.42 4.08
N ILE A 472 10.40 -14.27 3.15
CA ILE A 472 10.35 -14.02 1.71
C ILE A 472 9.01 -14.51 1.17
N ASP A 473 8.43 -13.69 0.29
CA ASP A 473 7.20 -13.98 -0.44
C ASP A 473 7.37 -15.23 -1.32
N LEU A 474 6.59 -16.28 -1.05
CA LEU A 474 6.65 -17.55 -1.80
C LEU A 474 6.06 -17.41 -3.22
N GLU A 475 5.37 -16.31 -3.51
CA GLU A 475 4.73 -16.03 -4.81
C GLU A 475 5.56 -15.12 -5.73
N ASP A 476 6.77 -14.73 -5.33
CA ASP A 476 7.69 -14.02 -6.23
C ASP A 476 8.29 -15.01 -7.24
N ASP A 477 8.09 -14.79 -8.54
CA ASP A 477 8.63 -15.64 -9.63
C ASP A 477 10.18 -15.74 -9.60
N SER A 478 10.85 -14.88 -8.82
CA SER A 478 12.29 -14.94 -8.56
C SER A 478 12.69 -15.80 -7.34
N TYR A 479 11.73 -16.39 -6.63
CA TYR A 479 11.97 -17.19 -5.44
C TYR A 479 12.67 -18.52 -5.77
N CYS A 480 13.96 -18.58 -5.48
CA CYS A 480 14.68 -19.84 -5.39
C CYS A 480 14.59 -20.35 -3.95
N ASN A 481 13.94 -21.49 -3.72
CA ASN A 481 14.04 -22.15 -2.42
C ASN A 481 15.51 -22.52 -2.15
N ILE A 482 16.14 -21.77 -1.25
CA ILE A 482 17.54 -21.97 -0.88
C ILE A 482 17.72 -23.09 0.15
N SER A 483 16.65 -23.64 0.75
CA SER A 483 16.76 -24.59 1.88
C SER A 483 17.56 -25.85 1.57
N ASP A 484 17.60 -26.26 0.30
CA ASP A 484 18.28 -27.50 -0.12
C ASP A 484 19.69 -27.22 -0.67
N LYS A 485 20.10 -25.95 -0.77
CA LYS A 485 21.46 -25.60 -1.16
C LYS A 485 22.44 -25.83 -0.02
N SER A 486 23.70 -26.05 -0.40
CA SER A 486 24.85 -26.18 0.50
C SER A 486 24.98 -24.96 1.42
N LEU A 487 24.99 -25.18 2.74
CA LEU A 487 25.23 -24.11 3.70
C LEU A 487 26.65 -23.55 3.58
N CYS A 488 27.64 -24.42 3.33
CA CYS A 488 29.04 -24.04 3.28
C CYS A 488 29.34 -23.08 2.12
N ASP A 489 28.77 -23.34 0.93
CA ASP A 489 29.00 -22.50 -0.24
C ASP A 489 28.41 -21.10 -0.05
N TYR A 490 27.22 -21.02 0.55
CA TYR A 490 26.61 -19.74 0.89
C TYR A 490 27.40 -18.98 1.97
N LEU A 491 27.93 -19.67 2.99
CA LEU A 491 28.74 -19.04 4.02
C LEU A 491 30.09 -18.51 3.52
N LYS A 492 30.60 -19.00 2.39
CA LYS A 492 31.83 -18.47 1.77
C LYS A 492 31.59 -17.11 1.11
N GLU A 493 30.45 -16.93 0.45
CA GLU A 493 30.08 -15.70 -0.25
C GLU A 493 29.40 -14.68 0.67
N PHE A 494 28.77 -15.14 1.75
CA PHE A 494 27.97 -14.29 2.64
C PHE A 494 28.75 -13.15 3.33
N PRO A 495 29.98 -13.34 3.84
CA PRO A 495 30.76 -12.28 4.48
C PRO A 495 30.92 -11.03 3.62
N ASP A 496 31.10 -11.20 2.31
CA ASP A 496 31.24 -10.11 1.34
C ASP A 496 29.89 -9.39 1.07
N SER A 497 28.77 -10.04 1.39
CA SER A 497 27.41 -9.50 1.25
C SER A 497 26.88 -8.82 2.51
N LEU A 498 27.67 -8.78 3.59
CA LEU A 498 27.27 -8.15 4.83
C LEU A 498 27.15 -6.63 4.66
N PRO A 499 26.16 -5.98 5.28
CA PRO A 499 25.91 -4.54 5.14
C PRO A 499 26.87 -3.68 6.00
N TYR A 500 28.12 -4.11 6.16
CA TYR A 500 29.18 -3.37 6.85
C TYR A 500 30.16 -2.75 5.83
N ASN A 501 30.88 -1.71 6.22
CA ASN A 501 31.90 -1.09 5.38
C ASN A 501 33.07 -2.05 5.05
N GLU A 502 33.66 -1.90 3.85
CA GLU A 502 34.66 -2.78 3.21
C GLU A 502 35.98 -2.97 4.00
N SER A 503 36.18 -2.23 5.10
CA SER A 503 37.35 -2.38 5.98
C SER A 503 37.30 -3.60 6.91
N SER A 504 36.19 -4.35 6.92
CA SER A 504 36.05 -5.57 7.69
C SER A 504 36.65 -6.77 6.94
N VAL A 505 37.98 -6.86 6.99
CA VAL A 505 38.77 -8.00 6.47
C VAL A 505 38.11 -9.32 6.92
N VAL A 506 37.66 -10.13 5.96
CA VAL A 506 37.21 -11.50 6.24
C VAL A 506 38.39 -12.23 6.88
N ASP A 507 38.19 -12.71 8.11
CA ASP A 507 39.23 -13.44 8.82
C ASP A 507 39.57 -14.71 8.01
N ILE A 508 40.78 -14.76 7.47
CA ILE A 508 41.31 -15.89 6.69
C ILE A 508 41.20 -17.20 7.52
N SER A 509 41.21 -17.09 8.84
CA SER A 509 41.01 -18.20 9.78
C SER A 509 39.59 -18.75 9.71
N LEU A 510 38.58 -17.89 9.51
CA LEU A 510 37.17 -18.27 9.41
C LEU A 510 36.86 -18.92 8.06
N LEU A 511 37.45 -18.45 6.96
CA LEU A 511 37.34 -19.12 5.66
C LEU A 511 37.89 -20.55 5.70
N LYS A 512 39.05 -20.76 6.36
CA LYS A 512 39.61 -22.11 6.58
C LYS A 512 38.71 -23.00 7.42
N VAL A 513 37.98 -22.43 8.37
CA VAL A 513 36.99 -23.18 9.17
C VAL A 513 35.83 -23.60 8.29
N ILE A 514 35.29 -22.70 7.46
CA ILE A 514 34.22 -23.01 6.51
C ILE A 514 34.67 -24.06 5.49
N ASP A 515 35.91 -23.98 5.00
CA ASP A 515 36.49 -25.00 4.12
C ASP A 515 36.64 -26.36 4.80
N SER A 516 36.91 -26.41 6.11
CA SER A 516 36.95 -27.69 6.83
C SER A 516 35.58 -28.34 7.05
N LEU A 517 34.49 -27.60 6.79
CA LEU A 517 33.12 -28.10 6.81
C LEU A 517 32.66 -28.67 5.46
N THR A 518 33.40 -28.47 4.36
CA THR A 518 33.04 -29.08 3.07
C THR A 518 33.29 -30.58 3.12
N THR A 519 32.21 -31.37 3.14
CA THR A 519 32.26 -32.82 3.13
C THR A 519 32.46 -33.34 1.70
N ASP A 520 33.62 -33.91 1.40
CA ASP A 520 33.91 -34.67 0.17
C ASP A 520 33.14 -36.01 0.06
N GLN A 521 31.99 -36.18 0.73
CA GLN A 521 31.29 -37.46 0.80
C GLN A 521 29.78 -37.34 0.64
N ASN A 522 29.25 -38.10 -0.34
CA ASN A 522 27.85 -38.48 -0.63
C ASN A 522 26.76 -37.43 -0.35
N GLU A 523 25.92 -37.15 -1.36
CA GLU A 523 24.79 -36.19 -1.32
C GLU A 523 23.91 -36.31 -0.04
N ASP A 524 23.77 -37.51 0.53
CA ASP A 524 22.97 -37.79 1.72
C ASP A 524 23.46 -37.18 3.05
N ASN A 525 24.72 -36.72 3.15
CA ASN A 525 25.29 -36.17 4.40
C ASN A 525 25.54 -34.65 4.36
N GLN A 526 25.22 -33.98 3.25
CA GLN A 526 25.51 -32.55 3.09
C GLN A 526 24.70 -31.69 4.07
N ILE A 527 25.36 -30.74 4.72
CA ILE A 527 24.69 -29.74 5.56
C ILE A 527 24.12 -28.66 4.65
N THR A 528 22.81 -28.68 4.48
CA THR A 528 22.07 -27.67 3.70
C THR A 528 21.65 -26.47 4.56
N ILE A 529 21.26 -25.37 3.90
CA ILE A 529 20.70 -24.18 4.56
C ILE A 529 19.47 -24.51 5.41
N GLY A 530 18.73 -25.56 5.06
CA GLY A 530 17.60 -26.07 5.83
C GLY A 530 17.96 -26.52 7.25
N HIS A 531 19.24 -26.76 7.54
CA HIS A 531 19.73 -27.14 8.86
C HIS A 531 20.26 -25.95 9.69
N SER A 532 20.18 -24.71 9.20
CA SER A 532 20.90 -23.55 9.77
C SER A 532 20.63 -23.32 11.25
N VAL A 533 19.37 -23.39 11.70
CA VAL A 533 19.00 -23.17 13.11
C VAL A 533 19.57 -24.25 14.02
N ASN A 534 19.43 -25.51 13.63
CA ASN A 534 19.95 -26.65 14.41
C ASN A 534 21.48 -26.72 14.35
N PHE A 535 22.09 -26.32 13.24
CA PHE A 535 23.53 -26.15 13.12
C PHE A 535 24.04 -25.09 14.10
N TRP A 536 23.45 -23.90 14.12
CA TRP A 536 23.79 -22.83 15.06
C TRP A 536 23.64 -23.29 16.52
N THR A 537 22.52 -23.93 16.85
CA THR A 537 22.25 -24.47 18.19
C THR A 537 23.32 -25.47 18.62
N PHE A 538 23.73 -26.36 17.71
CA PHE A 538 24.75 -27.36 17.95
C PHE A 538 26.13 -26.73 18.22
N ILE A 539 26.58 -25.80 17.37
CA ILE A 539 27.90 -25.17 17.52
C ILE A 539 27.96 -24.25 18.75
N ASN A 540 26.86 -23.58 19.09
CA ASN A 540 26.82 -22.70 20.25
C ASN A 540 26.79 -23.52 21.57
N ASN A 541 26.10 -24.65 21.62
CA ASN A 541 26.19 -25.57 22.76
C ASN A 541 27.61 -26.11 22.97
N MET A 542 28.33 -26.42 21.89
CA MET A 542 29.75 -26.81 21.94
C MET A 542 30.63 -25.68 22.47
N LEU A 543 30.38 -24.43 22.06
CA LEU A 543 31.08 -23.25 22.55
C LEU A 543 30.86 -23.04 24.05
N ILE A 544 29.61 -23.11 24.52
CA ILE A 544 29.24 -23.01 25.95
C ILE A 544 29.94 -24.12 26.75
N THR A 545 29.92 -25.36 26.26
CA THR A 545 30.54 -26.52 26.92
C THR A 545 32.06 -26.36 27.04
N LYS A 546 32.74 -25.94 25.96
CA LYS A 546 34.19 -25.68 26.00
C LYS A 546 34.55 -24.51 26.91
N HIS A 547 33.71 -23.48 27.02
CA HIS A 547 33.92 -22.40 27.98
C HIS A 547 33.80 -22.88 29.43
N HIS A 548 32.88 -23.80 29.73
CA HIS A 548 32.76 -24.43 31.06
C HIS A 548 33.93 -25.36 31.40
N GLN A 549 34.59 -25.97 30.42
CA GLN A 549 35.75 -26.84 30.66
C GLN A 549 37.06 -26.08 30.88
N ARG A 550 37.12 -24.79 30.53
CA ARG A 550 38.34 -23.96 30.57
C ARG A 550 38.40 -23.02 31.79
N ASN A 551 37.26 -22.81 32.45
CA ASN A 551 37.12 -22.12 33.74
C ASN A 551 37.10 -23.14 34.88
#